data_AF-A0A834Y2H9-F1
#
_entry.id   AF-A0A834Y2H9-F1
#
_cell.length_a   1.000
_cell.length_b   1.000
_cell.length_c   1.000
_cell.angle_alpha   90.00
_cell.angle_beta   90.00
_cell.angle_gamma   90.00
#
_symmetry.space_group_name_H-M   'P 1'
#
loop_
_entity.id
_entity.type
_entity.pdbx_description
1 polymer ?
#
loop_
_entity_poly.entity_id
_entity_poly.type
_entity_poly.pdbx_seq_one_letter_code
_entity_poly.pdbx_strand_id
1 'polypeptide(L)'
;MAQEGKKISFGFSKSLKKAPLKSTVVQQSEKIDFIKCLDDQSIKVIGGGEEEKKNNVLVIPMKGGKTWHDRVLNKVDADIYEPKDKKNTSKRKINIKKEPIDHSENQNGNASVNDTPIDVSKIKQETENKPLSLDEMAAQEILLDSTKEPGQNEIKKDFTSTLDDYENIPIEQYGLALLRGMGFDEAKHKDTIIINPEDLLRPKGMGLGADKYLKMNDFKYTKPKTKEEEELKLIVGAYVKILAGKYNHYYGQLEGFDEDAGRIIVKLGLTGNSVSLIASIVVPVTRTEYNKNAKVLTFKLALAQLSVGTDKSENIQRAVSFIKQAKKLHADIVVLPECFNSPYGTQHFKKYAEEIPGGETSIELSKAAKDNGICVIGGTIPEKDGDKLFNTCTVWDDQGQFVIKHRKMHLFDIDIKDKITFFESETLSPGNDLNTFNFKGCKIGLGICYDIRFEEMARLYRNAGCQMLVYPAAFNMTTGPLHWELLQRSRANDNQCYVVCVSPARGSGAGYIAWGHSQLTSPWAKVICDLGVDENIIVADIDLSEVEDVRKQIPISKQRRTDIYDTILQNK
;
A
#
# COMPACT_ATOMS: atom_id res chain seq x y z
N MET A 1 41.31 -35.57 -51.22
CA MET A 1 41.90 -34.64 -50.24
C MET A 1 40.78 -33.65 -49.89
N ALA A 2 39.89 -33.91 -48.94
CA ALA A 2 40.07 -34.39 -47.57
C ALA A 2 40.82 -33.38 -46.69
N GLN A 3 40.06 -32.47 -46.08
CA GLN A 3 40.39 -31.83 -44.80
C GLN A 3 39.23 -32.14 -43.85
N GLU A 4 39.51 -32.91 -42.79
CA GLU A 4 38.50 -33.37 -41.84
C GLU A 4 38.22 -32.33 -40.74
N GLY A 5 37.06 -32.46 -40.10
CA GLY A 5 36.56 -31.48 -39.13
C GLY A 5 37.41 -31.37 -37.86
N LYS A 6 37.64 -30.13 -37.40
CA LYS A 6 38.28 -29.84 -36.11
C LYS A 6 37.39 -30.28 -34.93
N LYS A 7 37.58 -31.52 -34.46
CA LYS A 7 37.12 -31.94 -33.13
C LYS A 7 37.88 -31.16 -32.06
N ILE A 8 37.20 -30.28 -31.33
CA ILE A 8 37.73 -29.69 -30.09
C ILE A 8 37.39 -30.65 -28.94
N SER A 9 38.39 -31.31 -28.38
CA SER A 9 38.20 -32.28 -27.29
C SER A 9 38.17 -31.59 -25.92
N PHE A 10 37.11 -31.81 -25.14
CA PHE A 10 37.10 -31.46 -23.72
C PHE A 10 38.02 -32.40 -22.93
N GLY A 11 39.22 -31.92 -22.61
CA GLY A 11 40.16 -32.63 -21.75
C GLY A 11 39.70 -32.59 -20.29
N PHE A 12 39.11 -33.68 -19.81
CA PHE A 12 38.78 -33.84 -18.38
C PHE A 12 40.06 -33.88 -17.53
N SER A 13 40.35 -32.80 -16.82
CA SER A 13 41.39 -32.77 -15.80
C SER A 13 40.99 -33.69 -14.64
N LYS A 14 41.71 -34.80 -14.47
CA LYS A 14 41.48 -35.74 -13.36
C LYS A 14 41.77 -35.04 -12.04
N SER A 15 40.74 -34.85 -11.23
CA SER A 15 40.86 -34.33 -9.87
C SER A 15 41.88 -35.14 -9.07
N LEU A 16 42.86 -34.45 -8.47
CA LEU A 16 43.83 -35.05 -7.57
C LEU A 16 43.09 -35.53 -6.31
N LYS A 17 43.10 -36.85 -6.08
CA LYS A 17 42.49 -37.46 -4.88
C LYS A 17 43.10 -36.84 -3.63
N LYS A 18 42.30 -36.14 -2.83
CA LYS A 18 42.66 -35.84 -1.44
C LYS A 18 42.94 -37.15 -0.71
N ALA A 19 43.98 -37.18 0.11
CA ALA A 19 44.32 -38.35 0.92
C ALA A 19 43.16 -38.69 1.88
N PRO A 20 42.87 -39.99 2.13
CA PRO A 20 41.85 -40.37 3.09
C PRO A 20 42.27 -39.98 4.51
N LEU A 21 41.42 -39.22 5.20
CA LEU A 21 41.57 -38.97 6.63
C LEU A 21 41.41 -40.31 7.37
N LYS A 22 42.41 -40.70 8.16
CA LYS A 22 42.28 -41.83 9.09
C LYS A 22 41.28 -41.44 10.18
N SER A 23 40.08 -41.99 10.11
CA SER A 23 39.10 -41.94 11.20
C SER A 23 39.57 -42.86 12.33
N THR A 24 40.43 -42.35 13.21
CA THR A 24 40.75 -43.03 14.47
C THR A 24 39.52 -42.98 15.38
N VAL A 25 38.63 -43.96 15.23
CA VAL A 25 37.49 -44.15 16.13
C VAL A 25 38.05 -44.62 17.48
N VAL A 26 38.15 -43.70 18.43
CA VAL A 26 38.40 -44.05 19.82
C VAL A 26 37.11 -44.66 20.35
N GLN A 27 37.08 -45.98 20.55
CA GLN A 27 36.00 -46.64 21.26
C GLN A 27 36.09 -46.28 22.75
N GLN A 28 35.45 -45.19 23.15
CA GLN A 28 35.04 -45.03 24.55
C GLN A 28 33.85 -45.95 24.79
N SER A 29 34.10 -47.06 25.47
CA SER A 29 33.07 -48.00 25.91
C SER A 29 32.34 -47.45 27.13
N GLU A 30 31.41 -46.52 26.91
CA GLU A 30 30.50 -46.07 27.96
C GLU A 30 29.58 -47.23 28.37
N LYS A 31 29.58 -47.58 29.65
CA LYS A 31 28.61 -48.52 30.22
C LYS A 31 27.23 -47.88 30.20
N ILE A 32 26.31 -48.50 29.48
CA ILE A 32 24.88 -48.17 29.55
C ILE A 32 24.26 -49.00 30.68
N ASP A 33 24.24 -48.45 31.89
CA ASP A 33 23.55 -49.07 33.03
C ASP A 33 22.05 -48.72 32.95
N PHE A 34 21.20 -49.76 32.84
CA PHE A 34 19.77 -49.60 32.61
C PHE A 34 18.99 -49.31 33.91
N ILE A 35 18.36 -48.13 34.01
CA ILE A 35 17.38 -47.82 35.06
C ILE A 35 16.00 -48.32 34.63
N LYS A 36 15.43 -49.29 35.37
CA LYS A 36 14.14 -49.92 35.02
C LYS A 36 12.99 -49.42 35.90
N CYS A 37 12.35 -48.35 35.42
CA CYS A 37 11.02 -47.85 35.83
C CYS A 37 10.87 -47.39 37.30
N LEU A 38 9.69 -46.82 37.60
CA LEU A 38 9.28 -46.31 38.91
C LEU A 38 8.74 -47.43 39.81
N ASP A 39 9.14 -47.43 41.08
CA ASP A 39 8.26 -47.20 42.24
C ASP A 39 9.12 -46.92 43.50
N ASP A 40 8.55 -46.22 44.49
CA ASP A 40 9.02 -46.01 45.88
C ASP A 40 10.53 -45.78 46.19
N GLN A 41 10.97 -44.54 45.96
CA GLN A 41 11.92 -43.76 46.79
C GLN A 41 13.16 -44.43 47.44
N SER A 42 13.88 -45.35 46.78
CA SER A 42 15.32 -45.50 47.07
C SER A 42 16.13 -46.15 45.93
N ILE A 43 17.35 -45.66 45.71
CA ILE A 43 18.35 -46.30 44.84
C ILE A 43 19.46 -46.86 45.73
N LYS A 44 19.67 -48.18 45.70
CA LYS A 44 20.84 -48.84 46.31
C LYS A 44 21.84 -49.21 45.23
N VAL A 45 23.03 -48.60 45.28
CA VAL A 45 24.21 -49.02 44.51
C VAL A 45 25.04 -49.97 45.38
N ILE A 46 25.53 -51.08 44.81
CA ILE A 46 26.25 -52.11 45.57
C ILE A 46 27.73 -52.13 45.14
N GLY A 47 28.61 -51.87 46.11
CA GLY A 47 30.07 -51.95 45.97
C GLY A 47 30.72 -50.70 45.35
N GLY A 48 31.79 -50.14 45.92
CA GLY A 48 32.46 -50.50 47.18
C GLY A 48 33.89 -50.00 47.19
N GLY A 49 34.19 -49.00 48.03
CA GLY A 49 35.51 -48.37 48.12
C GLY A 49 35.39 -46.89 48.46
N GLU A 50 35.82 -46.52 49.67
CA GLU A 50 35.78 -45.14 50.16
C GLU A 50 37.04 -44.38 49.75
N GLU A 51 36.88 -43.25 49.05
CA GLU A 51 37.89 -42.19 48.99
C GLU A 51 37.21 -40.84 49.26
N GLU A 52 37.59 -40.17 50.34
CA GLU A 52 37.08 -38.84 50.69
C GLU A 52 37.51 -37.79 49.64
N LYS A 53 36.59 -37.41 48.75
CA LYS A 53 36.80 -36.29 47.82
C LYS A 53 36.14 -35.02 48.35
N LYS A 54 36.98 -34.09 48.81
CA LYS A 54 36.61 -32.74 49.23
C LYS A 54 35.77 -32.05 48.16
N ASN A 55 34.75 -31.30 48.59
CA ASN A 55 33.94 -30.45 47.71
C ASN A 55 34.77 -29.31 47.09
N ASN A 56 35.41 -29.59 45.95
CA ASN A 56 35.89 -28.57 45.03
C ASN A 56 34.79 -28.26 44.01
N VAL A 57 34.29 -27.02 44.03
CA VAL A 57 33.30 -26.55 43.04
C VAL A 57 33.90 -26.62 41.63
N LEU A 58 33.17 -27.24 40.70
CA LEU A 58 33.55 -27.33 39.29
C LEU A 58 33.39 -25.97 38.58
N VAL A 59 34.36 -25.09 38.77
CA VAL A 59 34.49 -23.85 38.00
C VAL A 59 34.96 -24.20 36.59
N ILE A 60 34.04 -24.23 35.63
CA ILE A 60 34.35 -24.38 34.20
C ILE A 60 34.90 -23.02 33.70
N PRO A 61 36.18 -22.93 33.28
CA PRO A 61 36.73 -21.67 32.79
C PRO A 61 36.17 -21.35 31.39
N MET A 62 35.28 -20.37 31.33
CA MET A 62 34.76 -19.81 30.08
C MET A 62 35.93 -19.31 29.20
N LYS A 63 36.13 -19.94 28.04
CA LYS A 63 37.03 -19.38 27.01
C LYS A 63 36.40 -18.08 26.48
N GLY A 64 37.08 -16.95 26.71
CA GLY A 64 36.62 -15.63 26.29
C GLY A 64 36.23 -15.60 24.81
N GLY A 65 34.99 -15.19 24.52
CA GLY A 65 34.49 -15.05 23.16
C GLY A 65 35.23 -13.95 22.41
N LYS A 66 35.59 -14.18 21.14
CA LYS A 66 36.23 -13.17 20.30
C LYS A 66 35.18 -12.27 19.63
N THR A 67 34.53 -11.40 20.39
CA THR A 67 33.54 -10.46 19.82
C THR A 67 34.24 -9.30 19.10
N TRP A 68 33.43 -8.42 18.49
CA TRP A 68 33.93 -7.18 17.90
C TRP A 68 34.32 -6.15 18.98
N HIS A 69 33.63 -6.12 20.12
CA HIS A 69 33.88 -5.19 21.23
C HIS A 69 35.28 -5.39 21.85
N ASP A 70 35.74 -6.64 21.97
CA ASP A 70 37.06 -6.99 22.53
C ASP A 70 38.24 -6.41 21.72
N ARG A 71 38.01 -6.03 20.46
CA ARG A 71 39.02 -5.43 19.56
C ARG A 71 39.16 -3.92 19.73
N VAL A 72 38.22 -3.27 20.41
CA VAL A 72 38.25 -1.82 20.65
C VAL A 72 38.99 -1.48 21.95
N LEU A 73 38.96 -2.40 22.92
CA LEU A 73 39.56 -2.22 24.25
C LEU A 73 41.05 -2.57 24.33
N ASN A 74 41.56 -3.41 23.42
CA ASN A 74 42.96 -3.86 23.42
C ASN A 74 43.80 -3.12 22.38
N LYS A 75 44.32 -1.93 22.73
CA LYS A 75 45.33 -1.22 21.94
C LYS A 75 46.76 -1.63 22.33
N VAL A 76 47.43 -2.38 21.45
CA VAL A 76 48.88 -2.25 21.21
C VAL A 76 49.13 -2.42 19.71
N ASP A 77 49.61 -1.34 19.11
CA ASP A 77 50.45 -1.18 17.91
C ASP A 77 50.27 -2.11 16.68
N ALA A 78 49.76 -1.50 15.62
CA ALA A 78 50.43 -1.48 14.32
C ALA A 78 50.16 -0.11 13.66
N ASP A 79 51.19 0.54 13.12
CA ASP A 79 51.11 1.89 12.56
C ASP A 79 50.24 1.97 11.29
N ILE A 80 49.64 3.14 11.05
CA ILE A 80 49.75 3.93 9.80
C ILE A 80 48.91 5.22 9.91
N TYR A 81 49.50 6.35 9.49
CA TYR A 81 49.02 7.75 9.50
C TYR A 81 49.15 8.59 10.79
N GLU A 82 50.14 9.49 10.78
CA GLU A 82 50.26 10.63 11.69
C GLU A 82 49.25 11.76 11.36
N PRO A 83 48.68 12.45 12.37
CA PRO A 83 48.03 13.74 12.18
C PRO A 83 49.07 14.89 12.24
N LYS A 84 49.19 15.67 11.17
CA LYS A 84 50.04 16.88 11.17
C LYS A 84 49.30 18.10 11.74
N ASP A 85 49.57 18.37 13.01
CA ASP A 85 49.15 19.59 13.71
C ASP A 85 49.93 20.82 13.20
N LYS A 86 49.26 21.97 13.06
CA LYS A 86 49.93 23.29 13.04
C LYS A 86 48.96 24.45 13.33
N LYS A 87 49.20 25.11 14.45
CA LYS A 87 48.58 26.37 14.86
C LYS A 87 48.94 27.51 13.90
N ASN A 88 48.00 28.42 13.61
CA ASN A 88 48.14 29.79 14.13
C ASN A 88 46.88 30.67 14.05
N THR A 89 46.87 31.66 14.94
CA THR A 89 45.79 32.62 15.20
C THR A 89 45.63 33.72 14.15
N SER A 90 44.40 34.24 14.00
CA SER A 90 44.17 35.69 13.84
C SER A 90 42.77 36.14 14.29
N LYS A 91 42.62 37.41 14.64
CA LYS A 91 41.44 38.01 15.31
C LYS A 91 40.64 38.92 14.37
N ARG A 92 39.30 38.83 14.43
CA ARG A 92 38.28 39.91 14.27
C ARG A 92 36.93 39.25 14.61
N LYS A 93 36.17 39.61 15.65
CA LYS A 93 35.55 40.90 16.04
C LYS A 93 34.73 41.57 14.93
N ILE A 94 33.41 41.51 15.09
CA ILE A 94 32.41 42.59 14.94
C ILE A 94 31.29 42.30 15.97
N ASN A 95 30.48 43.29 16.36
CA ASN A 95 29.53 43.20 17.48
C ASN A 95 28.18 43.90 17.16
N ILE A 96 27.15 43.62 17.96
CA ILE A 96 25.71 43.95 17.75
C ILE A 96 25.38 45.46 17.93
N LYS A 97 24.41 45.98 17.14
CA LYS A 97 23.46 47.12 17.39
C LYS A 97 22.76 47.52 16.06
N LYS A 98 21.55 48.13 15.98
CA LYS A 98 20.35 48.20 16.86
C LYS A 98 19.14 48.79 16.06
N GLU A 99 17.92 48.69 16.61
CA GLU A 99 16.63 49.28 16.11
C GLU A 99 16.60 50.84 16.17
N PRO A 100 15.65 51.57 15.52
CA PRO A 100 14.18 51.63 15.81
C PRO A 100 13.26 51.37 14.56
N ILE A 101 12.01 50.89 14.63
CA ILE A 101 10.75 51.45 15.22
C ILE A 101 10.29 52.73 14.46
N ASP A 102 9.05 52.92 14.00
CA ASP A 102 7.73 52.25 14.19
C ASP A 102 7.16 51.75 12.81
N HIS A 103 5.88 51.52 12.42
CA HIS A 103 4.47 51.63 12.89
C HIS A 103 3.58 50.68 12.00
N SER A 104 2.27 50.41 12.14
CA SER A 104 1.16 50.84 13.03
C SER A 104 -0.01 49.82 13.10
N GLU A 105 -1.02 50.16 13.91
CA GLU A 105 -2.41 49.66 14.15
C GLU A 105 -3.38 49.57 12.92
N ASN A 106 -4.60 48.95 12.95
CA ASN A 106 -5.41 48.35 14.04
C ASN A 106 -6.47 47.26 13.62
N GLN A 107 -6.89 46.44 14.61
CA GLN A 107 -8.18 45.71 14.87
C GLN A 107 -9.21 45.38 13.74
N ASN A 108 -9.71 44.12 13.57
CA ASN A 108 -10.59 43.24 14.40
C ASN A 108 -12.13 43.52 14.31
N GLY A 109 -12.94 42.48 14.02
CA GLY A 109 -14.41 42.50 14.18
C GLY A 109 -15.17 41.33 13.49
N ASN A 110 -15.82 40.47 14.29
CA ASN A 110 -16.75 39.41 13.83
C ASN A 110 -18.22 39.85 14.03
N ALA A 111 -19.16 39.30 13.25
CA ALA A 111 -20.43 38.68 13.69
C ALA A 111 -21.44 38.52 12.53
N SER A 112 -22.58 37.84 12.79
CA SER A 112 -23.65 37.54 11.83
C SER A 112 -25.03 37.52 12.51
N VAL A 113 -26.09 37.27 11.74
CA VAL A 113 -27.44 36.75 12.14
C VAL A 113 -28.59 37.75 12.45
N ASN A 114 -29.74 37.45 11.82
CA ASN A 114 -31.16 37.76 12.14
C ASN A 114 -31.91 39.02 11.62
N ASP A 115 -33.24 38.84 11.58
CA ASP A 115 -34.27 39.51 10.78
C ASP A 115 -35.25 40.43 11.56
N THR A 116 -35.84 41.40 10.84
CA THR A 116 -37.17 42.05 11.09
C THR A 116 -37.38 42.88 12.39
N PRO A 117 -38.48 43.67 12.58
CA PRO A 117 -39.60 44.02 11.67
C PRO A 117 -39.95 45.55 11.54
N ILE A 118 -40.72 45.93 10.48
CA ILE A 118 -41.98 46.73 10.40
C ILE A 118 -42.11 48.03 11.27
N ASP A 119 -42.56 49.25 10.84
CA ASP A 119 -43.77 49.61 10.03
C ASP A 119 -43.81 51.04 9.39
N VAL A 120 -44.95 51.36 8.71
CA VAL A 120 -45.46 52.60 8.04
C VAL A 120 -45.07 54.00 8.60
N SER A 121 -45.04 55.10 7.80
CA SER A 121 -46.17 55.62 6.99
C SER A 121 -45.86 56.84 6.08
N LYS A 122 -46.73 57.07 5.07
CA LYS A 122 -46.97 58.32 4.28
C LYS A 122 -45.86 58.73 3.27
N ILE A 123 -46.14 59.29 2.08
CA ILE A 123 -47.36 59.94 1.51
C ILE A 123 -47.60 59.51 0.03
N LYS A 124 -48.77 59.86 -0.53
CA LYS A 124 -49.23 59.61 -1.93
C LYS A 124 -48.41 60.45 -2.96
N GLN A 125 -48.45 60.26 -4.28
CA GLN A 125 -49.60 60.00 -5.17
C GLN A 125 -49.16 59.61 -6.61
N GLU A 126 -50.15 59.28 -7.46
CA GLU A 126 -50.13 59.16 -8.94
C GLU A 126 -49.92 57.79 -9.62
N THR A 127 -50.84 57.53 -10.57
CA THR A 127 -50.88 56.61 -11.73
C THR A 127 -50.43 55.14 -11.63
N GLU A 128 -51.34 54.26 -12.07
CA GLU A 128 -51.18 52.81 -12.10
C GLU A 128 -50.35 52.36 -13.32
N ASN A 129 -49.23 51.68 -13.05
CA ASN A 129 -48.62 50.71 -13.97
C ASN A 129 -47.59 49.87 -13.19
N LYS A 130 -47.98 48.65 -12.79
CA LYS A 130 -47.10 47.68 -12.16
C LYS A 130 -47.10 46.41 -13.01
N PRO A 131 -45.94 45.85 -13.41
CA PRO A 131 -45.90 44.66 -14.25
C PRO A 131 -46.51 43.46 -13.51
N LEU A 132 -47.25 42.63 -14.26
CA LEU A 132 -47.71 41.32 -13.79
C LEU A 132 -46.51 40.37 -13.60
N SER A 133 -46.72 39.30 -12.84
CA SER A 133 -45.74 38.22 -12.71
C SER A 133 -45.68 37.35 -13.98
N LEU A 134 -44.55 36.66 -14.17
CA LEU A 134 -44.36 35.69 -15.26
C LEU A 134 -45.43 34.58 -15.25
N ASP A 135 -45.86 34.16 -14.06
CA ASP A 135 -46.85 33.10 -13.88
C ASP A 135 -48.27 33.54 -14.32
N GLU A 136 -48.61 34.82 -14.15
CA GLU A 136 -49.89 35.39 -14.61
C GLU A 136 -49.93 35.57 -16.14
N MET A 137 -48.78 35.83 -16.78
CA MET A 137 -48.69 35.91 -18.25
C MET A 137 -48.86 34.54 -18.89
N ALA A 138 -48.17 33.52 -18.38
CA ALA A 138 -48.28 32.14 -18.89
C ALA A 138 -49.72 31.60 -18.79
N ALA A 139 -50.45 31.94 -17.73
CA ALA A 139 -51.84 31.53 -17.54
C ALA A 139 -52.81 32.11 -18.60
N GLN A 140 -52.55 33.30 -19.15
CA GLN A 140 -53.38 33.91 -20.18
C GLN A 140 -53.10 33.34 -21.58
N GLU A 141 -51.84 33.05 -21.89
CA GLU A 141 -51.43 32.51 -23.19
C GLU A 141 -51.99 31.09 -23.43
N ILE A 142 -51.97 30.24 -22.39
CA ILE A 142 -52.56 28.89 -22.41
C ILE A 142 -54.08 28.91 -22.68
N LEU A 143 -54.80 29.94 -22.21
CA LEU A 143 -56.24 30.08 -22.44
C LEU A 143 -56.59 30.51 -23.87
N LEU A 144 -55.74 31.29 -24.54
CA LEU A 144 -56.01 31.79 -25.90
C LEU A 144 -56.00 30.66 -26.95
N ASP A 145 -55.02 29.76 -26.89
CA ASP A 145 -54.79 28.77 -27.95
C ASP A 145 -55.89 27.69 -28.01
N SER A 146 -56.58 27.46 -26.89
CA SER A 146 -57.65 26.45 -26.75
C SER A 146 -58.99 26.78 -27.44
N THR A 147 -59.05 27.79 -28.32
CA THR A 147 -60.32 28.37 -28.81
C THR A 147 -60.50 28.45 -30.34
N LYS A 148 -59.69 27.76 -31.15
CA LYS A 148 -59.78 27.79 -32.63
C LYS A 148 -59.90 26.41 -33.27
N GLU A 149 -61.08 26.13 -33.79
CA GLU A 149 -61.42 24.95 -34.63
C GLU A 149 -61.69 25.37 -36.10
N PRO A 150 -61.92 24.45 -37.06
CA PRO A 150 -61.07 24.40 -38.27
C PRO A 150 -61.67 24.96 -39.57
N GLY A 151 -60.78 25.19 -40.56
CA GLY A 151 -61.08 25.40 -41.97
C GLY A 151 -60.42 24.33 -42.87
N GLN A 152 -61.01 24.01 -44.02
CA GLN A 152 -60.76 22.76 -44.76
C GLN A 152 -59.87 22.91 -46.02
N ASN A 153 -59.51 21.74 -46.59
CA ASN A 153 -58.90 21.44 -47.91
C ASN A 153 -57.36 21.52 -47.98
N GLU A 154 -56.62 20.48 -48.41
CA GLU A 154 -56.94 19.09 -48.74
C GLU A 154 -55.81 18.15 -48.25
N ILE A 155 -56.14 16.90 -47.86
CA ILE A 155 -55.15 15.90 -47.43
C ILE A 155 -54.69 15.05 -48.63
N LYS A 156 -53.38 14.88 -48.80
CA LYS A 156 -52.79 13.85 -49.68
C LYS A 156 -51.67 13.06 -49.00
N LYS A 157 -52.07 11.89 -48.51
CA LYS A 157 -51.26 10.74 -48.05
C LYS A 157 -50.28 10.97 -46.90
N ASP A 158 -50.37 10.05 -45.96
CA ASP A 158 -49.40 9.82 -44.90
C ASP A 158 -48.03 9.47 -45.47
N PHE A 159 -47.00 10.16 -44.98
CA PHE A 159 -45.64 9.65 -44.93
C PHE A 159 -45.25 9.56 -43.45
N THR A 160 -45.34 8.36 -42.88
CA THR A 160 -44.72 8.06 -41.59
C THR A 160 -43.21 8.01 -41.81
N SER A 161 -42.48 9.02 -41.32
CA SER A 161 -41.03 9.07 -41.45
C SER A 161 -40.37 7.81 -40.90
N THR A 162 -39.58 7.16 -41.74
CA THR A 162 -38.81 5.96 -41.42
C THR A 162 -37.46 6.32 -40.82
N LEU A 163 -36.74 5.34 -40.26
CA LEU A 163 -35.36 5.53 -39.80
C LEU A 163 -34.42 5.90 -40.97
N ASP A 164 -34.69 5.41 -42.17
CA ASP A 164 -33.89 5.71 -43.36
C ASP A 164 -34.06 7.17 -43.80
N ASP A 165 -35.22 7.80 -43.57
CA ASP A 165 -35.43 9.23 -43.85
C ASP A 165 -34.54 10.14 -42.98
N TYR A 166 -34.15 9.67 -41.79
CA TYR A 166 -33.23 10.41 -40.90
C TYR A 166 -31.76 10.31 -41.32
N GLU A 167 -31.30 9.17 -41.87
CA GLU A 167 -29.92 9.05 -42.38
C GLU A 167 -29.70 9.79 -43.71
N ASN A 168 -30.77 10.12 -44.45
CA ASN A 168 -30.70 10.85 -45.71
C ASN A 168 -30.65 12.39 -45.57
N ILE A 169 -30.73 12.95 -44.37
CA ILE A 169 -30.61 14.41 -44.14
C ILE A 169 -29.12 14.80 -44.05
N PRO A 170 -28.62 15.72 -44.90
CA PRO A 170 -27.23 16.20 -44.79
C PRO A 170 -26.93 16.80 -43.41
N ILE A 171 -25.90 16.27 -42.74
CA ILE A 171 -25.54 16.58 -41.34
C ILE A 171 -25.38 18.11 -41.12
N GLU A 172 -24.86 18.81 -42.12
CA GLU A 172 -24.72 20.27 -42.15
C GLU A 172 -26.03 21.00 -41.87
N GLN A 173 -27.15 20.56 -42.45
CA GLN A 173 -28.45 21.21 -42.27
C GLN A 173 -29.01 20.97 -40.86
N TYR A 174 -28.86 19.75 -40.33
CA TYR A 174 -29.34 19.42 -38.99
C TYR A 174 -28.56 20.14 -37.89
N GLY A 175 -27.23 20.21 -38.04
CA GLY A 175 -26.36 20.95 -37.12
C GLY A 175 -26.65 22.45 -37.10
N LEU A 176 -26.79 23.08 -38.27
CA LEU A 176 -27.11 24.50 -38.37
C LEU A 176 -28.53 24.82 -37.89
N ALA A 177 -29.52 23.95 -38.13
CA ALA A 177 -30.88 24.13 -37.61
C ALA A 177 -30.90 24.13 -36.07
N LEU A 178 -30.22 23.17 -35.43
CA LEU A 178 -30.11 23.10 -33.97
C LEU A 178 -29.39 24.33 -33.39
N LEU A 179 -28.27 24.74 -33.99
CA LEU A 179 -27.49 25.90 -33.55
C LEU A 179 -28.28 27.21 -33.69
N ARG A 180 -29.02 27.41 -34.79
CA ARG A 180 -29.92 28.57 -34.95
C ARG A 180 -31.03 28.58 -33.88
N GLY A 181 -31.58 27.42 -33.54
CA GLY A 181 -32.52 27.27 -32.42
C GLY A 181 -31.92 27.62 -31.04
N MET A 182 -30.59 27.55 -30.91
CA MET A 182 -29.83 27.99 -29.73
C MET A 182 -29.29 29.43 -29.86
N GLY A 183 -29.73 30.21 -30.86
CA GLY A 183 -29.35 31.61 -31.06
C GLY A 183 -28.03 31.85 -31.81
N PHE A 184 -27.48 30.84 -32.49
CA PHE A 184 -26.28 30.99 -33.32
C PHE A 184 -26.54 31.81 -34.59
N ASP A 185 -25.58 32.67 -34.94
CA ASP A 185 -25.64 33.60 -36.07
C ASP A 185 -24.39 33.44 -36.96
N GLU A 186 -24.59 32.86 -38.14
CA GLU A 186 -23.55 32.58 -39.14
C GLU A 186 -22.84 33.85 -39.66
N ALA A 187 -23.44 35.04 -39.53
CA ALA A 187 -22.81 36.28 -39.96
C ALA A 187 -21.63 36.70 -39.07
N LYS A 188 -21.58 36.23 -37.81
CA LYS A 188 -20.60 36.68 -36.81
C LYS A 188 -19.30 35.87 -36.74
N HIS A 189 -19.21 34.73 -37.45
CA HIS A 189 -18.12 33.75 -37.26
C HIS A 189 -17.39 33.34 -38.55
N LYS A 190 -17.43 34.16 -39.61
CA LYS A 190 -16.82 33.80 -40.91
C LYS A 190 -15.28 33.71 -40.89
N ASP A 191 -14.61 34.47 -40.03
CA ASP A 191 -13.16 34.66 -40.10
C ASP A 191 -12.34 33.93 -39.01
N THR A 192 -12.67 32.68 -38.63
CA THR A 192 -11.67 31.74 -38.02
C THR A 192 -12.16 30.28 -37.89
N ILE A 193 -12.19 29.51 -38.99
CA ILE A 193 -11.99 28.04 -38.88
C ILE A 193 -11.16 27.53 -40.07
N ILE A 194 -9.95 27.03 -39.80
CA ILE A 194 -9.21 26.16 -40.73
C ILE A 194 -9.40 24.73 -40.23
N ILE A 195 -10.18 23.93 -40.96
CA ILE A 195 -10.38 22.50 -40.66
C ILE A 195 -9.39 21.70 -41.48
N ASN A 196 -8.51 20.93 -40.82
CA ASN A 196 -7.72 19.90 -41.49
C ASN A 196 -8.63 18.69 -41.77
N PRO A 197 -8.71 18.19 -43.01
CA PRO A 197 -9.72 17.19 -43.41
C PRO A 197 -9.44 15.74 -42.93
N GLU A 198 -8.45 15.52 -42.07
CA GLU A 198 -8.06 14.18 -41.59
C GLU A 198 -8.74 13.77 -40.25
N ASP A 199 -9.31 14.71 -39.49
CA ASP A 199 -9.80 14.48 -38.12
C ASP A 199 -11.28 14.02 -38.00
N LEU A 200 -11.96 13.71 -39.11
CA LEU A 200 -13.42 13.42 -39.12
C LEU A 200 -13.81 12.07 -39.74
N LEU A 201 -13.31 10.96 -39.15
CA LEU A 201 -13.89 9.62 -39.34
C LEU A 201 -14.18 8.95 -38.00
N ARG A 202 -15.44 9.08 -37.54
CA ARG A 202 -15.95 8.42 -36.33
C ARG A 202 -16.11 6.91 -36.58
N PRO A 203 -15.50 6.02 -35.76
CA PRO A 203 -15.73 4.58 -35.88
C PRO A 203 -17.21 4.23 -35.68
N LYS A 204 -17.74 3.31 -36.49
CA LYS A 204 -19.09 2.75 -36.30
C LYS A 204 -19.12 1.95 -34.99
N GLY A 205 -20.22 2.05 -34.23
CA GLY A 205 -20.47 1.24 -33.03
C GLY A 205 -20.58 1.97 -31.68
N MET A 206 -20.35 3.29 -31.61
CA MET A 206 -20.53 4.06 -30.37
C MET A 206 -21.99 4.44 -30.09
N GLY A 207 -22.68 3.62 -29.27
CA GLY A 207 -23.96 3.96 -28.66
C GLY A 207 -23.86 4.91 -27.46
N LEU A 208 -25.01 5.36 -26.94
CA LEU A 208 -25.13 6.27 -25.79
C LEU A 208 -24.78 5.56 -24.46
N GLY A 209 -23.49 5.51 -24.12
CA GLY A 209 -23.00 4.87 -22.89
C GLY A 209 -21.52 5.12 -22.60
N ALA A 210 -21.02 6.32 -22.90
CA ALA A 210 -19.59 6.63 -22.75
C ALA A 210 -19.21 6.90 -21.28
N ASP A 211 -18.44 6.00 -20.70
CA ASP A 211 -17.63 6.29 -19.50
C ASP A 211 -16.68 7.48 -19.75
N LYS A 212 -16.34 8.19 -18.68
CA LYS A 212 -15.59 9.46 -18.78
C LYS A 212 -14.24 9.27 -19.47
N TYR A 213 -13.99 10.10 -20.49
CA TYR A 213 -12.67 10.29 -21.12
C TYR A 213 -11.63 10.65 -20.04
N LEU A 214 -10.78 9.69 -19.67
CA LEU A 214 -9.57 9.96 -18.89
C LEU A 214 -8.57 10.69 -19.80
N LYS A 215 -8.00 11.80 -19.32
CA LYS A 215 -7.05 12.58 -20.11
C LYS A 215 -5.71 11.84 -20.17
N MET A 216 -5.20 11.67 -21.39
CA MET A 216 -3.99 10.89 -21.69
C MET A 216 -2.73 11.34 -20.93
N ASN A 217 -2.72 12.56 -20.38
CA ASN A 217 -1.64 13.14 -19.59
C ASN A 217 -1.40 12.48 -18.22
N ASP A 218 -2.34 11.71 -17.69
CA ASP A 218 -2.16 11.03 -16.39
C ASP A 218 -1.17 9.84 -16.47
N PHE A 219 -0.84 9.39 -17.69
CA PHE A 219 0.15 8.35 -17.95
C PHE A 219 1.48 8.98 -18.40
N LYS A 220 2.45 9.10 -17.47
CA LYS A 220 3.80 9.59 -17.77
C LYS A 220 4.56 8.61 -18.68
N TYR A 221 4.52 8.90 -19.99
CA TYR A 221 5.27 8.17 -21.01
C TYR A 221 6.79 8.36 -20.80
N THR A 222 7.48 7.34 -20.28
CA THR A 222 8.95 7.34 -20.24
C THR A 222 9.49 7.21 -21.66
N LYS A 223 10.30 8.18 -22.11
CA LYS A 223 10.97 8.09 -23.42
C LYS A 223 11.84 6.82 -23.51
N PRO A 224 11.87 6.15 -24.68
CA PRO A 224 12.70 4.97 -24.90
C PRO A 224 14.19 5.29 -24.74
N LYS A 225 14.97 4.25 -24.45
CA LYS A 225 16.43 4.29 -24.25
C LYS A 225 17.19 3.50 -25.33
N THR A 226 16.51 2.69 -26.13
CA THR A 226 17.11 1.78 -27.11
C THR A 226 16.31 1.73 -28.42
N LYS A 227 17.01 1.45 -29.53
CA LYS A 227 16.38 1.33 -30.87
C LYS A 227 15.33 0.22 -30.98
N GLU A 228 15.40 -0.80 -30.13
CA GLU A 228 14.40 -1.88 -30.10
C GLU A 228 13.02 -1.40 -29.61
N GLU A 229 12.95 -0.26 -28.91
CA GLU A 229 11.69 0.33 -28.43
C GLU A 229 11.01 1.22 -29.48
N GLU A 230 11.71 1.61 -30.56
CA GLU A 230 11.18 2.46 -31.63
C GLU A 230 10.28 1.69 -32.63
N GLU A 231 10.31 0.35 -32.64
CA GLU A 231 9.51 -0.51 -33.53
C GLU A 231 8.41 -1.33 -32.81
N LEU A 232 8.05 -0.98 -31.57
CA LEU A 232 7.00 -1.67 -30.81
C LEU A 232 5.60 -1.46 -31.42
N LYS A 233 5.19 -2.35 -32.32
CA LYS A 233 3.89 -2.37 -33.01
C LYS A 233 2.95 -3.42 -32.39
N LEU A 234 1.65 -3.13 -32.36
CA LEU A 234 0.62 -4.11 -32.04
C LEU A 234 0.43 -5.06 -33.23
N ILE A 235 0.93 -6.28 -33.10
CA ILE A 235 0.79 -7.39 -34.06
C ILE A 235 0.50 -8.70 -33.32
N VAL A 236 -0.03 -9.71 -34.02
CA VAL A 236 -0.22 -11.04 -33.42
C VAL A 236 1.13 -11.61 -32.97
N GLY A 237 1.18 -12.16 -31.76
CA GLY A 237 2.39 -12.63 -31.09
C GLY A 237 3.16 -11.55 -30.34
N ALA A 238 2.82 -10.25 -30.47
CA ALA A 238 3.44 -9.18 -29.70
C ALA A 238 3.14 -9.30 -28.20
N TYR A 239 4.08 -8.85 -27.39
CA TYR A 239 3.91 -8.73 -25.94
C TYR A 239 3.33 -7.37 -25.60
N VAL A 240 2.38 -7.35 -24.67
CA VAL A 240 1.61 -6.15 -24.34
C VAL A 240 1.40 -5.98 -22.84
N LYS A 241 1.13 -4.74 -22.44
CA LYS A 241 0.81 -4.30 -21.07
C LYS A 241 -0.51 -3.55 -21.07
N ILE A 242 -1.36 -3.87 -20.12
CA ILE A 242 -2.72 -3.32 -20.01
C ILE A 242 -2.67 -2.11 -19.07
N LEU A 243 -3.29 -1.00 -19.46
CA LEU A 243 -3.21 0.31 -18.77
C LEU A 243 -4.51 0.73 -18.06
N ALA A 244 -5.62 0.02 -18.28
CA ALA A 244 -6.92 0.34 -17.67
C ALA A 244 -7.82 -0.90 -17.53
N GLY A 245 -8.95 -0.73 -16.83
CA GLY A 245 -9.94 -1.79 -16.61
C GLY A 245 -9.49 -2.88 -15.64
N LYS A 246 -10.25 -3.98 -15.58
CA LYS A 246 -10.08 -5.08 -14.61
C LYS A 246 -8.67 -5.70 -14.56
N TYR A 247 -7.94 -5.65 -15.67
CA TYR A 247 -6.60 -6.24 -15.82
C TYR A 247 -5.50 -5.18 -15.88
N ASN A 248 -5.74 -3.98 -15.34
CA ASN A 248 -4.74 -2.91 -15.30
C ASN A 248 -3.40 -3.39 -14.68
N HIS A 249 -2.30 -3.02 -15.34
CA HIS A 249 -0.91 -3.42 -15.07
C HIS A 249 -0.59 -4.91 -15.28
N TYR A 250 -1.54 -5.73 -15.72
CA TYR A 250 -1.24 -7.08 -16.20
C TYR A 250 -0.58 -6.99 -17.57
N TYR A 251 0.22 -8.01 -17.90
CA TYR A 251 0.80 -8.19 -19.22
C TYR A 251 0.19 -9.42 -19.88
N GLY A 252 0.25 -9.45 -21.21
CA GLY A 252 -0.13 -10.61 -21.98
C GLY A 252 0.56 -10.67 -23.34
N GLN A 253 0.24 -11.72 -24.09
CA GLN A 253 0.62 -11.86 -25.49
C GLN A 253 -0.64 -11.70 -26.34
N LEU A 254 -0.57 -10.90 -27.41
CA LEU A 254 -1.69 -10.69 -28.32
C LEU A 254 -1.86 -11.93 -29.21
N GLU A 255 -2.96 -12.66 -29.04
CA GLU A 255 -3.27 -13.88 -29.79
C GLU A 255 -4.09 -13.62 -31.06
N GLY A 256 -4.83 -12.52 -31.12
CA GLY A 256 -5.61 -12.14 -32.30
C GLY A 256 -6.24 -10.77 -32.21
N PHE A 257 -6.77 -10.31 -33.34
CA PHE A 257 -7.63 -9.14 -33.46
C PHE A 257 -9.08 -9.59 -33.65
N ASP A 258 -10.01 -8.78 -33.15
CA ASP A 258 -11.46 -8.97 -33.22
C ASP A 258 -11.99 -7.85 -34.12
N GLU A 259 -11.96 -8.12 -35.44
CA GLU A 259 -12.01 -7.11 -36.51
C GLU A 259 -13.33 -6.33 -36.53
N ASP A 260 -14.45 -6.99 -36.19
CA ASP A 260 -15.79 -6.38 -36.12
C ASP A 260 -15.97 -5.43 -34.92
N ALA A 261 -15.10 -5.52 -33.90
CA ALA A 261 -15.30 -4.84 -32.61
C ALA A 261 -14.18 -3.86 -32.22
N GLY A 262 -13.09 -3.77 -32.99
CA GLY A 262 -11.91 -2.97 -32.63
C GLY A 262 -11.21 -3.47 -31.36
N ARG A 263 -11.37 -4.77 -31.06
CA ARG A 263 -10.83 -5.42 -29.85
C ARG A 263 -9.64 -6.31 -30.19
N ILE A 264 -8.90 -6.69 -29.16
CA ILE A 264 -7.75 -7.58 -29.22
C ILE A 264 -7.90 -8.68 -28.19
N ILE A 265 -7.54 -9.91 -28.60
CA ILE A 265 -7.53 -11.08 -27.73
C ILE A 265 -6.12 -11.18 -27.14
N VAL A 266 -6.02 -11.03 -25.81
CA VAL A 266 -4.75 -11.01 -25.09
C VAL A 266 -4.69 -12.17 -24.10
N LYS A 267 -3.74 -13.08 -24.27
CA LYS A 267 -3.42 -14.13 -23.29
C LYS A 267 -2.65 -13.52 -22.13
N LEU A 268 -3.27 -13.42 -20.96
CA LEU A 268 -2.64 -12.90 -19.75
C LEU A 268 -1.48 -13.80 -19.32
N GLY A 269 -0.27 -13.24 -19.21
CA GLY A 269 0.93 -14.00 -18.87
C GLY A 269 0.92 -14.59 -17.45
N LEU A 270 0.07 -14.03 -16.58
CA LEU A 270 -0.08 -14.39 -15.17
C LEU A 270 -1.06 -15.55 -14.96
N THR A 271 -2.24 -15.49 -15.58
CA THR A 271 -3.33 -16.46 -15.38
C THR A 271 -3.42 -17.50 -16.51
N GLY A 272 -2.74 -17.28 -17.64
CA GLY A 272 -2.84 -18.10 -18.85
C GLY A 272 -4.12 -17.92 -19.65
N ASN A 273 -5.12 -17.22 -19.10
CA ASN A 273 -6.42 -17.01 -19.72
C ASN A 273 -6.36 -15.91 -20.79
N SER A 274 -7.07 -16.13 -21.90
CA SER A 274 -7.21 -15.16 -22.98
C SER A 274 -8.44 -14.26 -22.72
N VAL A 275 -8.26 -12.95 -22.86
CA VAL A 275 -9.31 -11.94 -22.59
C VAL A 275 -9.44 -10.97 -23.78
N SER A 276 -10.67 -10.59 -24.11
CA SER A 276 -10.95 -9.55 -25.13
C SER A 276 -10.89 -8.17 -24.48
N LEU A 277 -10.10 -7.27 -25.06
CA LEU A 277 -9.81 -5.92 -24.56
C LEU A 277 -9.89 -4.90 -25.72
N ILE A 278 -10.14 -3.63 -25.41
CA ILE A 278 -10.07 -2.55 -26.42
C ILE A 278 -8.59 -2.24 -26.70
N ALA A 279 -8.21 -2.08 -27.96
CA ALA A 279 -6.80 -1.86 -28.33
C ALA A 279 -6.18 -0.61 -27.66
N SER A 280 -6.96 0.44 -27.41
CA SER A 280 -6.51 1.71 -26.80
C SER A 280 -6.13 1.63 -25.31
N ILE A 281 -6.55 0.58 -24.58
CA ILE A 281 -6.17 0.38 -23.17
C ILE A 281 -4.94 -0.52 -23.02
N VAL A 282 -4.20 -0.77 -24.10
CA VAL A 282 -3.10 -1.72 -24.18
C VAL A 282 -1.93 -1.11 -24.95
N VAL A 283 -0.72 -1.25 -24.43
CA VAL A 283 0.52 -0.83 -25.12
C VAL A 283 1.45 -2.01 -25.38
N PRO A 284 2.13 -2.07 -26.54
CA PRO A 284 3.16 -3.07 -26.80
C PRO A 284 4.39 -2.81 -25.91
N VAL A 285 5.06 -3.89 -25.50
CA VAL A 285 6.26 -3.83 -24.64
C VAL A 285 7.35 -4.77 -25.15
N THR A 286 8.59 -4.54 -24.71
CA THR A 286 9.72 -5.41 -25.07
C THR A 286 9.53 -6.83 -24.51
N ARG A 287 10.08 -7.83 -25.21
CA ARG A 287 10.11 -9.22 -24.72
C ARG A 287 10.83 -9.35 -23.37
N THR A 288 11.79 -8.46 -23.09
CA THR A 288 12.52 -8.40 -21.83
C THR A 288 11.63 -7.89 -20.68
N GLU A 289 10.87 -6.81 -20.89
CA GLU A 289 9.87 -6.33 -19.92
C GLU A 289 8.79 -7.39 -19.67
N TYR A 290 8.27 -8.02 -20.73
CA TYR A 290 7.29 -9.09 -20.63
C TYR A 290 7.83 -10.30 -19.84
N ASN A 291 9.02 -10.82 -20.20
CA ASN A 291 9.58 -11.98 -19.51
C ASN A 291 9.85 -11.70 -18.03
N LYS A 292 10.17 -10.45 -17.66
CA LYS A 292 10.30 -10.05 -16.26
C LYS A 292 8.95 -9.93 -15.56
N ASN A 293 8.01 -9.17 -16.13
CA ASN A 293 6.84 -8.68 -15.41
C ASN A 293 5.56 -9.51 -15.66
N ALA A 294 5.46 -10.28 -16.74
CA ALA A 294 4.17 -10.87 -17.14
C ALA A 294 3.69 -12.04 -16.28
N LYS A 295 4.61 -12.71 -15.58
CA LYS A 295 4.32 -13.78 -14.62
C LYS A 295 4.27 -13.27 -13.18
N VAL A 296 4.29 -11.95 -13.01
CA VAL A 296 4.70 -11.29 -11.77
C VAL A 296 3.77 -10.12 -11.47
N LEU A 297 3.01 -10.24 -10.39
CA LEU A 297 2.21 -9.11 -9.92
C LEU A 297 3.13 -8.10 -9.23
N THR A 298 3.43 -7.02 -9.93
CA THR A 298 4.03 -5.83 -9.34
C THR A 298 2.96 -4.82 -8.95
N PHE A 299 3.02 -4.30 -7.73
CA PHE A 299 2.13 -3.27 -7.23
C PHE A 299 2.86 -2.28 -6.33
N LYS A 300 2.30 -1.08 -6.15
CA LYS A 300 2.91 -0.03 -5.33
C LYS A 300 2.32 0.05 -3.93
N LEU A 301 3.17 -0.15 -2.94
CA LEU A 301 2.85 -0.09 -1.52
C LEU A 301 3.31 1.26 -0.95
N ALA A 302 2.41 1.98 -0.28
CA ALA A 302 2.74 3.17 0.49
C ALA A 302 2.77 2.88 2.01
N LEU A 303 3.81 3.36 2.68
CA LEU A 303 3.94 3.36 4.14
C LEU A 303 3.76 4.80 4.63
N ALA A 304 2.71 5.07 5.40
CA ALA A 304 2.38 6.41 5.91
C ALA A 304 2.73 6.54 7.40
N GLN A 305 3.82 7.24 7.71
CA GLN A 305 4.25 7.52 9.08
C GLN A 305 3.62 8.84 9.55
N LEU A 306 2.60 8.77 10.41
CA LEU A 306 1.77 9.92 10.82
C LEU A 306 2.11 10.40 12.24
N SER A 307 2.08 11.71 12.49
CA SER A 307 2.01 12.24 13.86
C SER A 307 0.61 12.05 14.42
N VAL A 308 0.53 11.43 15.60
CA VAL A 308 -0.73 11.17 16.31
C VAL A 308 -0.85 12.15 17.48
N GLY A 309 -1.83 13.04 17.40
CA GLY A 309 -2.17 14.02 18.43
C GLY A 309 -3.31 13.58 19.33
N THR A 310 -3.75 14.47 20.23
CA THR A 310 -4.88 14.21 21.15
C THR A 310 -6.25 14.41 20.54
N ASP A 311 -6.36 15.14 19.42
CA ASP A 311 -7.63 15.30 18.70
C ASP A 311 -7.85 14.17 17.70
N LYS A 312 -9.00 13.51 17.77
CA LYS A 312 -9.34 12.39 16.91
C LYS A 312 -9.56 12.82 15.46
N SER A 313 -10.31 13.90 15.25
CA SER A 313 -10.74 14.30 13.92
C SER A 313 -9.57 14.90 13.12
N GLU A 314 -8.66 15.63 13.78
CA GLU A 314 -7.36 15.98 13.19
C GLU A 314 -6.56 14.74 12.74
N ASN A 315 -6.46 13.71 13.58
CA ASN A 315 -5.72 12.48 13.26
C ASN A 315 -6.35 11.75 12.06
N ILE A 316 -7.68 11.66 12.00
CA ILE A 316 -8.42 11.07 10.87
C ILE A 316 -8.17 11.90 9.60
N GLN A 317 -8.34 13.22 9.63
CA GLN A 317 -8.13 14.06 8.45
C GLN A 317 -6.67 14.09 7.98
N ARG A 318 -5.70 13.98 8.90
CA ARG A 318 -4.28 13.76 8.59
C ARG A 318 -4.09 12.44 7.84
N ALA A 319 -4.65 11.34 8.33
CA ALA A 319 -4.61 10.05 7.63
C ALA A 319 -5.28 10.09 6.24
N VAL A 320 -6.45 10.71 6.11
CA VAL A 320 -7.14 10.92 4.82
C VAL A 320 -6.28 11.73 3.84
N SER A 321 -5.56 12.75 4.33
CA SER A 321 -4.63 13.53 3.50
C SER A 321 -3.44 12.68 3.00
N PHE A 322 -2.95 11.73 3.81
CA PHE A 322 -1.90 10.80 3.45
C PHE A 322 -2.37 9.69 2.49
N ILE A 323 -3.62 9.20 2.62
CA ILE A 323 -4.23 8.30 1.62
C ILE A 323 -4.29 9.00 0.25
N LYS A 324 -4.70 10.27 0.24
CA LYS A 324 -4.71 11.12 -0.97
C LYS A 324 -3.30 11.41 -1.50
N GLN A 325 -2.29 11.52 -0.64
CA GLN A 325 -0.89 11.65 -1.04
C GLN A 325 -0.32 10.34 -1.63
N ALA A 326 -0.66 9.19 -1.04
CA ALA A 326 -0.30 7.87 -1.55
C ALA A 326 -0.79 7.70 -3.00
N LYS A 327 -2.05 8.05 -3.27
CA LYS A 327 -2.59 7.99 -4.63
C LYS A 327 -1.90 8.94 -5.61
N LYS A 328 -1.55 10.17 -5.18
CA LYS A 328 -0.74 11.11 -5.99
C LYS A 328 0.66 10.58 -6.30
N LEU A 329 1.21 9.72 -5.46
CA LEU A 329 2.48 9.00 -5.68
C LEU A 329 2.29 7.68 -6.47
N HIS A 330 1.10 7.46 -7.02
CA HIS A 330 0.68 6.27 -7.76
C HIS A 330 0.75 4.96 -6.94
N ALA A 331 0.49 5.02 -5.64
CA ALA A 331 0.30 3.82 -4.82
C ALA A 331 -1.01 3.10 -5.16
N ASP A 332 -0.97 1.77 -5.07
CA ASP A 332 -2.11 0.87 -5.24
C ASP A 332 -2.75 0.52 -3.88
N ILE A 333 -1.92 0.45 -2.84
CA ILE A 333 -2.30 0.14 -1.47
C ILE A 333 -1.48 1.00 -0.50
N VAL A 334 -2.12 1.51 0.55
CA VAL A 334 -1.49 2.31 1.61
C VAL A 334 -1.71 1.67 2.98
N VAL A 335 -0.69 1.75 3.83
CA VAL A 335 -0.71 1.23 5.20
C VAL A 335 -0.51 2.39 6.18
N LEU A 336 -1.45 2.53 7.12
CA LEU A 336 -1.40 3.47 8.24
C LEU A 336 -0.78 2.82 9.50
N PRO A 337 -0.44 3.57 10.56
CA PRO A 337 0.21 3.01 11.75
C PRO A 337 -0.75 2.46 12.81
N GLU A 338 -0.20 1.78 13.83
CA GLU A 338 -0.95 1.39 15.04
C GLU A 338 -1.50 2.63 15.76
N CYS A 339 -2.74 2.53 16.23
CA CYS A 339 -3.46 3.53 17.00
C CYS A 339 -3.54 4.91 16.32
N PHE A 340 -3.57 4.98 15.00
CA PHE A 340 -3.36 6.23 14.26
C PHE A 340 -4.38 7.33 14.57
N ASN A 341 -5.59 6.98 15.04
CA ASN A 341 -6.64 7.95 15.36
C ASN A 341 -6.52 8.56 16.77
N SER A 342 -5.67 8.05 17.65
CA SER A 342 -5.68 8.42 19.08
C SER A 342 -4.37 8.14 19.84
N PRO A 343 -4.05 8.87 20.92
CA PRO A 343 -2.83 8.63 21.69
C PRO A 343 -2.79 7.22 22.31
N TYR A 344 -1.70 6.49 22.11
CA TYR A 344 -1.54 5.12 22.61
C TYR A 344 -1.36 5.09 24.14
N GLY A 345 -2.27 4.42 24.85
CA GLY A 345 -2.23 4.26 26.31
C GLY A 345 -3.55 3.70 26.87
N THR A 346 -3.47 2.91 27.95
CA THR A 346 -4.63 2.28 28.60
C THR A 346 -5.68 3.31 29.03
N GLN A 347 -5.23 4.45 29.55
CA GLN A 347 -6.06 5.60 29.92
C GLN A 347 -6.79 6.28 28.75
N HIS A 348 -6.43 5.98 27.50
CA HIS A 348 -7.01 6.58 26.31
C HIS A 348 -8.00 5.65 25.59
N PHE A 349 -7.69 4.35 25.47
CA PHE A 349 -8.44 3.43 24.61
C PHE A 349 -9.97 3.53 24.79
N LYS A 350 -10.47 3.49 26.03
CA LYS A 350 -11.92 3.59 26.32
C LYS A 350 -12.58 4.91 25.89
N LYS A 351 -11.83 6.02 25.85
CA LYS A 351 -12.33 7.34 25.38
C LYS A 351 -12.39 7.41 23.85
N TYR A 352 -11.42 6.82 23.16
CA TYR A 352 -11.28 6.95 21.71
C TYR A 352 -11.89 5.78 20.92
N ALA A 353 -12.32 4.70 21.58
CA ALA A 353 -12.83 3.51 20.93
C ALA A 353 -14.08 3.72 20.07
N GLU A 354 -14.18 2.94 19.00
CA GLU A 354 -15.26 2.98 18.01
C GLU A 354 -15.77 1.56 17.67
N GLU A 355 -17.03 1.47 17.27
CA GLU A 355 -17.61 0.23 16.74
C GLU A 355 -17.22 0.09 15.26
N ILE A 356 -16.76 -1.09 14.84
CA ILE A 356 -16.26 -1.35 13.47
C ILE A 356 -17.26 -2.25 12.73
N PRO A 357 -17.78 -1.86 11.54
CA PRO A 357 -17.31 -0.79 10.66
C PRO A 357 -18.06 0.57 10.76
N GLY A 358 -18.77 0.85 11.86
CA GLY A 358 -19.71 1.98 11.96
C GLY A 358 -19.16 3.33 12.42
N GLY A 359 -17.97 3.39 13.02
CA GLY A 359 -17.41 4.61 13.62
C GLY A 359 -16.90 5.68 12.63
N GLU A 360 -16.71 6.90 13.14
CA GLU A 360 -16.15 8.06 12.42
C GLU A 360 -14.91 7.70 11.59
N THR A 361 -13.96 6.98 12.21
CA THR A 361 -12.72 6.56 11.54
C THR A 361 -13.01 5.55 10.44
N SER A 362 -13.94 4.61 10.64
CA SER A 362 -14.30 3.60 9.63
C SER A 362 -14.99 4.24 8.41
N ILE A 363 -15.88 5.21 8.65
CA ILE A 363 -16.60 5.95 7.60
C ILE A 363 -15.62 6.77 6.75
N GLU A 364 -14.74 7.56 7.37
CA GLU A 364 -13.78 8.39 6.62
C GLU A 364 -12.69 7.55 5.93
N LEU A 365 -12.28 6.40 6.48
CA LEU A 365 -11.39 5.45 5.78
C LEU A 365 -12.06 4.82 4.55
N SER A 366 -13.29 4.32 4.68
CA SER A 366 -14.09 3.76 3.58
C SER A 366 -14.21 4.77 2.42
N LYS A 367 -14.63 5.99 2.75
CA LYS A 367 -14.77 7.12 1.83
C LYS A 367 -13.43 7.51 1.20
N ALA A 368 -12.35 7.64 1.98
CA ALA A 368 -11.04 8.00 1.44
C ALA A 368 -10.44 6.93 0.52
N ALA A 369 -10.67 5.64 0.81
CA ALA A 369 -10.27 4.54 -0.06
C ALA A 369 -10.98 4.61 -1.42
N LYS A 370 -12.31 4.83 -1.41
CA LYS A 370 -13.16 4.98 -2.60
C LYS A 370 -12.85 6.24 -3.41
N ASP A 371 -12.82 7.41 -2.77
CA ASP A 371 -12.61 8.71 -3.43
C ASP A 371 -11.23 8.83 -4.12
N ASN A 372 -10.26 8.02 -3.68
CA ASN A 372 -8.93 7.93 -4.29
C ASN A 372 -8.72 6.65 -5.11
N GLY A 373 -9.65 5.69 -5.11
CA GLY A 373 -9.49 4.39 -5.76
C GLY A 373 -8.23 3.66 -5.32
N ILE A 374 -8.04 3.47 -4.02
CA ILE A 374 -6.83 2.87 -3.41
C ILE A 374 -7.21 1.94 -2.27
N CYS A 375 -6.54 0.79 -2.15
CA CYS A 375 -6.74 -0.09 -0.99
C CYS A 375 -6.07 0.51 0.26
N VAL A 376 -6.74 0.44 1.41
CA VAL A 376 -6.26 1.02 2.67
C VAL A 376 -6.21 -0.07 3.74
N ILE A 377 -5.00 -0.42 4.19
CA ILE A 377 -4.81 -1.08 5.49
C ILE A 377 -4.84 0.03 6.54
N GLY A 378 -5.98 0.16 7.21
CA GLY A 378 -6.37 1.23 8.13
C GLY A 378 -5.66 1.19 9.48
N GLY A 379 -4.36 0.89 9.48
CA GLY A 379 -3.50 0.94 10.67
C GLY A 379 -4.05 0.10 11.81
N THR A 380 -4.18 0.68 13.00
CA THR A 380 -5.20 0.23 13.96
C THR A 380 -5.92 1.38 14.63
N ILE A 381 -7.08 1.09 15.20
CA ILE A 381 -7.79 1.92 16.16
C ILE A 381 -8.17 1.10 17.39
N PRO A 382 -8.47 1.74 18.54
CA PRO A 382 -9.21 1.08 19.61
C PRO A 382 -10.63 0.75 19.10
N GLU A 383 -10.98 -0.53 19.07
CA GLU A 383 -12.32 -1.01 18.75
C GLU A 383 -13.12 -1.21 20.03
N LYS A 384 -14.42 -0.95 20.00
CA LYS A 384 -15.41 -1.40 20.99
C LYS A 384 -16.30 -2.49 20.36
N ASP A 385 -16.51 -3.57 21.10
CA ASP A 385 -17.41 -4.66 20.72
C ASP A 385 -18.07 -5.23 22.00
N GLY A 386 -19.34 -4.90 22.19
CA GLY A 386 -20.03 -5.07 23.48
C GLY A 386 -19.32 -4.29 24.60
N ASP A 387 -19.05 -4.98 25.71
CA ASP A 387 -18.28 -4.45 26.85
C ASP A 387 -16.75 -4.56 26.69
N LYS A 388 -16.27 -5.18 25.61
CA LYS A 388 -14.84 -5.39 25.36
C LYS A 388 -14.26 -4.32 24.45
N LEU A 389 -12.98 -4.05 24.67
CA LEU A 389 -12.16 -3.20 23.80
C LEU A 389 -11.06 -4.04 23.16
N PHE A 390 -10.66 -3.71 21.92
CA PHE A 390 -9.61 -4.40 21.18
C PHE A 390 -8.69 -3.39 20.48
N ASN A 391 -7.47 -3.81 20.12
CA ASN A 391 -6.58 -3.05 19.22
C ASN A 391 -6.72 -3.67 17.82
N THR A 392 -7.35 -2.95 16.89
CA THR A 392 -7.93 -3.56 15.68
C THR A 392 -7.50 -2.87 14.40
N CYS A 393 -6.89 -3.65 13.50
CA CYS A 393 -6.61 -3.29 12.12
C CYS A 393 -7.85 -3.51 11.25
N THR A 394 -8.08 -2.63 10.28
CA THR A 394 -9.13 -2.78 9.26
C THR A 394 -8.53 -2.73 7.85
N VAL A 395 -9.18 -3.34 6.88
CA VAL A 395 -8.79 -3.28 5.47
C VAL A 395 -9.98 -2.88 4.62
N TRP A 396 -9.75 -1.92 3.73
CA TRP A 396 -10.74 -1.35 2.81
C TRP A 396 -10.24 -1.50 1.36
N ASP A 397 -11.12 -1.88 0.44
CA ASP A 397 -10.77 -1.98 -0.98
C ASP A 397 -10.84 -0.63 -1.72
N ASP A 398 -10.49 -0.61 -3.01
CA ASP A 398 -10.52 0.61 -3.83
C ASP A 398 -11.93 1.12 -4.16
N GLN A 399 -12.99 0.41 -3.75
CA GLN A 399 -14.39 0.86 -3.77
C GLN A 399 -14.90 1.26 -2.38
N GLY A 400 -14.02 1.30 -1.37
CA GLY A 400 -14.34 1.63 0.01
C GLY A 400 -15.07 0.52 0.77
N GLN A 401 -15.15 -0.70 0.24
CA GLN A 401 -15.82 -1.80 0.93
C GLN A 401 -14.95 -2.36 2.04
N PHE A 402 -15.56 -2.75 3.14
CA PHE A 402 -14.90 -3.40 4.27
C PHE A 402 -14.50 -4.84 3.89
N VAL A 403 -13.20 -5.13 3.86
CA VAL A 403 -12.65 -6.42 3.41
C VAL A 403 -12.47 -7.37 4.59
N ILE A 404 -11.79 -6.93 5.65
CA ILE A 404 -11.47 -7.73 6.84
C ILE A 404 -11.08 -6.82 8.01
N LYS A 405 -11.21 -7.31 9.25
CA LYS A 405 -10.52 -6.77 10.43
C LYS A 405 -9.62 -7.82 11.07
N HIS A 406 -8.57 -7.36 11.74
CA HIS A 406 -7.68 -8.18 12.55
C HIS A 406 -7.51 -7.57 13.94
N ARG A 407 -7.79 -8.36 14.98
CA ARG A 407 -7.62 -7.97 16.38
C ARG A 407 -6.26 -8.47 16.87
N LYS A 408 -5.46 -7.59 17.46
CA LYS A 408 -4.11 -7.88 18.00
C LYS A 408 -4.16 -9.10 18.91
N MET A 409 -3.44 -10.16 18.54
CA MET A 409 -3.54 -11.44 19.26
C MET A 409 -2.70 -11.43 20.53
N HIS A 410 -1.52 -10.83 20.47
CA HIS A 410 -0.59 -10.74 21.59
C HIS A 410 -0.58 -9.30 22.13
N LEU A 411 -1.23 -9.11 23.28
CA LEU A 411 -1.27 -7.81 23.96
C LEU A 411 0.12 -7.44 24.50
N PHE A 412 0.42 -6.14 24.46
CA PHE A 412 1.70 -5.58 24.85
C PHE A 412 1.82 -5.46 26.38
N ASP A 413 2.06 -6.61 27.02
CA ASP A 413 2.25 -6.72 28.45
C ASP A 413 3.75 -6.90 28.74
N ILE A 414 4.40 -5.84 29.25
CA ILE A 414 5.82 -5.83 29.61
C ILE A 414 6.11 -5.07 30.91
N ASP A 415 7.10 -5.55 31.66
CA ASP A 415 7.77 -4.79 32.70
C ASP A 415 9.29 -4.82 32.48
N ILE A 416 9.82 -3.75 31.89
CA ILE A 416 11.26 -3.52 31.75
C ILE A 416 11.66 -2.54 32.85
N LYS A 417 12.10 -3.11 33.97
CA LYS A 417 12.53 -2.40 35.18
C LYS A 417 13.37 -1.15 34.85
N ASP A 418 13.02 -0.05 35.50
CA ASP A 418 13.66 1.27 35.39
C ASP A 418 13.63 1.88 33.97
N LYS A 419 12.79 1.38 33.05
CA LYS A 419 12.66 1.90 31.66
C LYS A 419 11.22 2.05 31.15
N ILE A 420 10.43 0.97 31.17
CA ILE A 420 9.04 1.00 30.69
C ILE A 420 8.26 -0.20 31.24
N THR A 421 7.12 0.11 31.86
CA THR A 421 6.10 -0.85 32.29
C THR A 421 4.81 -0.49 31.56
N PHE A 422 4.16 -1.45 30.91
CA PHE A 422 2.92 -1.25 30.17
C PHE A 422 2.15 -2.57 30.13
N PHE A 423 0.85 -2.54 30.42
CA PHE A 423 -0.03 -3.69 30.41
C PHE A 423 -1.27 -3.38 29.56
N GLU A 424 -1.21 -3.69 28.27
CA GLU A 424 -2.33 -3.46 27.35
C GLU A 424 -3.57 -4.29 27.76
N SER A 425 -3.36 -5.44 28.44
CA SER A 425 -4.43 -6.27 29.00
C SER A 425 -5.24 -5.66 30.15
N GLU A 426 -4.80 -4.55 30.76
CA GLU A 426 -5.60 -3.83 31.77
C GLU A 426 -6.87 -3.19 31.17
N THR A 427 -6.92 -3.02 29.85
CA THR A 427 -8.02 -2.32 29.16
C THR A 427 -8.48 -3.03 27.89
N LEU A 428 -7.61 -3.76 27.19
CA LEU A 428 -7.94 -4.45 25.94
C LEU A 428 -8.05 -5.96 26.11
N SER A 429 -8.85 -6.57 25.24
CA SER A 429 -8.95 -8.02 25.04
C SER A 429 -8.10 -8.45 23.83
N PRO A 430 -7.52 -9.66 23.84
CA PRO A 430 -6.79 -10.20 22.70
C PRO A 430 -7.74 -10.65 21.58
N GLY A 431 -7.26 -10.60 20.34
CA GLY A 431 -7.87 -11.27 19.20
C GLY A 431 -7.65 -12.79 19.20
N ASN A 432 -8.49 -13.50 18.43
CA ASN A 432 -8.55 -14.96 18.40
C ASN A 432 -8.31 -15.58 17.00
N ASP A 433 -8.15 -14.76 15.96
CA ASP A 433 -8.14 -15.20 14.55
C ASP A 433 -6.86 -14.77 13.79
N LEU A 434 -6.35 -15.66 12.95
CA LEU A 434 -5.37 -15.30 11.92
C LEU A 434 -6.10 -14.75 10.68
N ASN A 435 -5.80 -13.52 10.29
CA ASN A 435 -6.52 -12.82 9.24
C ASN A 435 -5.61 -12.58 8.02
N THR A 436 -6.04 -13.07 6.86
CA THR A 436 -5.36 -12.87 5.57
C THR A 436 -6.33 -12.36 4.52
N PHE A 437 -5.86 -11.53 3.60
CA PHE A 437 -6.60 -11.13 2.40
C PHE A 437 -5.70 -11.23 1.16
N ASN A 438 -6.29 -11.18 -0.03
CA ASN A 438 -5.56 -11.19 -1.29
C ASN A 438 -5.65 -9.81 -1.94
N PHE A 439 -4.51 -9.17 -2.21
CA PHE A 439 -4.45 -7.90 -2.94
C PHE A 439 -3.57 -8.04 -4.18
N LYS A 440 -4.13 -7.76 -5.36
CA LYS A 440 -3.47 -7.98 -6.67
C LYS A 440 -2.69 -9.31 -6.69
N GLY A 441 -3.34 -10.40 -6.28
CA GLY A 441 -2.78 -11.77 -6.21
C GLY A 441 -1.63 -11.99 -5.22
N CYS A 442 -1.18 -10.98 -4.47
CA CYS A 442 -0.39 -11.18 -3.26
C CYS A 442 -1.32 -11.65 -2.13
N LYS A 443 -1.02 -12.77 -1.47
CA LYS A 443 -1.66 -13.08 -0.18
C LYS A 443 -0.92 -12.35 0.95
N ILE A 444 -1.64 -11.49 1.67
CA ILE A 444 -1.14 -10.65 2.76
C ILE A 444 -1.68 -11.20 4.09
N GLY A 445 -0.79 -11.41 5.07
CA GLY A 445 -1.15 -11.69 6.46
C GLY A 445 -1.03 -10.45 7.34
N LEU A 446 -1.93 -10.30 8.31
CA LEU A 446 -1.98 -9.15 9.23
C LEU A 446 -1.45 -9.53 10.63
N GLY A 447 -0.68 -8.65 11.24
CA GLY A 447 -0.39 -8.67 12.68
C GLY A 447 -0.33 -7.24 13.20
N ILE A 448 -0.30 -7.04 14.51
CA ILE A 448 -0.22 -5.71 15.13
C ILE A 448 0.90 -5.70 16.16
N CYS A 449 1.89 -4.81 15.92
CA CYS A 449 2.94 -4.47 16.87
C CYS A 449 3.64 -5.65 17.55
N TYR A 450 3.22 -6.00 18.77
CA TYR A 450 3.81 -7.04 19.59
C TYR A 450 3.69 -8.44 18.96
N ASP A 451 2.68 -8.67 18.11
CA ASP A 451 2.51 -9.87 17.29
C ASP A 451 3.79 -10.24 16.49
N ILE A 452 4.61 -9.26 16.08
CA ILE A 452 5.86 -9.53 15.34
C ILE A 452 6.90 -10.29 16.18
N ARG A 453 6.79 -10.32 17.51
CA ARG A 453 7.70 -11.08 18.38
C ARG A 453 7.49 -12.58 18.26
N PHE A 454 6.28 -13.02 17.92
CA PHE A 454 5.91 -14.43 17.82
C PHE A 454 6.27 -14.94 16.41
N GLU A 455 7.19 -15.92 16.34
CA GLU A 455 7.61 -16.54 15.07
C GLU A 455 6.48 -17.37 14.49
N GLU A 456 5.74 -18.01 15.38
CA GLU A 456 4.70 -18.98 15.14
C GLU A 456 3.55 -18.38 14.32
N MET A 457 3.15 -17.15 14.63
CA MET A 457 2.13 -16.40 13.89
C MET A 457 2.57 -16.13 12.44
N ALA A 458 3.81 -15.67 12.24
CA ALA A 458 4.37 -15.43 10.91
C ALA A 458 4.59 -16.75 10.13
N ARG A 459 4.95 -17.83 10.83
CA ARG A 459 5.07 -19.19 10.29
C ARG A 459 3.73 -19.72 9.80
N LEU A 460 2.66 -19.55 10.58
CA LEU A 460 1.32 -19.94 10.19
C LEU A 460 0.83 -19.17 8.96
N TYR A 461 1.12 -17.86 8.87
CA TYR A 461 0.86 -17.10 7.64
C TYR A 461 1.66 -17.60 6.43
N ARG A 462 2.96 -17.94 6.59
CA ARG A 462 3.74 -18.58 5.51
C ARG A 462 3.16 -19.94 5.11
N ASN A 463 2.73 -20.76 6.07
CA ASN A 463 2.09 -22.05 5.82
C ASN A 463 0.74 -21.88 5.09
N ALA A 464 -0.02 -20.82 5.40
CA ALA A 464 -1.23 -20.40 4.67
C ALA A 464 -0.95 -19.81 3.27
N GLY A 465 0.31 -19.69 2.86
CA GLY A 465 0.74 -19.21 1.54
C GLY A 465 0.92 -17.70 1.42
N CYS A 466 0.97 -16.94 2.52
CA CYS A 466 1.26 -15.50 2.47
C CYS A 466 2.62 -15.23 1.79
N GLN A 467 2.70 -14.11 1.08
CA GLN A 467 3.90 -13.60 0.41
C GLN A 467 4.36 -12.27 1.01
N MET A 468 3.48 -11.61 1.76
CA MET A 468 3.72 -10.39 2.53
C MET A 468 3.07 -10.51 3.91
N LEU A 469 3.72 -9.95 4.93
CA LEU A 469 3.19 -9.75 6.27
C LEU A 469 3.20 -8.25 6.59
N VAL A 470 2.10 -7.71 7.11
CA VAL A 470 1.96 -6.28 7.43
C VAL A 470 1.68 -6.11 8.92
N TYR A 471 2.45 -5.25 9.57
CA TYR A 471 2.37 -4.92 10.98
C TYR A 471 2.29 -3.40 11.20
N PRO A 472 1.10 -2.80 11.31
CA PRO A 472 0.94 -1.51 11.98
C PRO A 472 1.49 -1.66 13.42
N ALA A 473 2.44 -0.81 13.82
CA ALA A 473 3.23 -1.06 15.02
C ALA A 473 3.89 0.20 15.59
N ALA A 474 3.59 0.54 16.85
CA ALA A 474 4.27 1.58 17.61
C ALA A 474 5.26 0.95 18.61
N PHE A 475 6.51 0.70 18.22
CA PHE A 475 7.56 0.36 19.19
C PHE A 475 8.01 1.62 19.96
N ASN A 476 8.48 1.45 21.19
CA ASN A 476 8.98 2.56 22.04
C ASN A 476 10.49 2.76 21.91
N MET A 477 10.98 3.90 22.41
CA MET A 477 12.41 4.27 22.43
C MET A 477 13.37 3.27 23.11
N THR A 478 12.90 2.35 23.97
CA THR A 478 13.74 1.29 24.56
C THR A 478 13.84 0.06 23.64
N THR A 479 12.73 -0.34 23.03
CA THR A 479 12.65 -1.58 22.23
C THR A 479 12.90 -1.37 20.74
N GLY A 480 12.65 -0.17 20.22
CA GLY A 480 12.88 0.22 18.82
C GLY A 480 14.32 0.00 18.37
N PRO A 481 15.32 0.67 18.98
CA PRO A 481 16.73 0.57 18.59
C PRO A 481 17.32 -0.85 18.60
N LEU A 482 16.74 -1.75 19.39
CA LEU A 482 17.26 -3.10 19.63
C LEU A 482 16.53 -4.19 18.83
N HIS A 483 15.22 -4.00 18.58
CA HIS A 483 14.36 -5.08 18.12
C HIS A 483 13.58 -4.76 16.83
N TRP A 484 13.42 -3.50 16.45
CA TRP A 484 12.53 -3.11 15.33
C TRP A 484 12.98 -3.67 13.98
N GLU A 485 14.20 -3.31 13.55
CA GLU A 485 14.78 -3.80 12.29
C GLU A 485 15.05 -5.32 12.37
N LEU A 486 15.55 -5.79 13.52
CA LEU A 486 15.90 -7.18 13.78
C LEU A 486 14.70 -8.11 13.59
N LEU A 487 13.57 -7.83 14.25
CA LEU A 487 12.37 -8.68 14.15
C LEU A 487 11.82 -8.70 12.72
N GLN A 488 11.74 -7.55 12.05
CA GLN A 488 11.32 -7.50 10.65
C GLN A 488 12.20 -8.37 9.74
N ARG A 489 13.53 -8.25 9.89
CA ARG A 489 14.49 -9.01 9.08
C ARG A 489 14.46 -10.50 9.39
N SER A 490 14.31 -10.91 10.65
CA SER A 490 14.08 -12.31 11.01
C SER A 490 12.78 -12.84 10.40
N ARG A 491 11.65 -12.15 10.60
CA ARG A 491 10.34 -12.57 10.06
C ARG A 491 10.37 -12.66 8.52
N ALA A 492 11.08 -11.76 7.84
CA ALA A 492 11.26 -11.78 6.39
C ALA A 492 12.16 -12.94 5.92
N ASN A 493 13.30 -13.17 6.59
CA ASN A 493 14.22 -14.27 6.30
C ASN A 493 13.55 -15.64 6.49
N ASP A 494 13.06 -15.89 7.70
CA ASP A 494 12.64 -17.21 8.16
C ASP A 494 11.34 -17.67 7.48
N ASN A 495 10.58 -16.73 6.93
CA ASN A 495 9.34 -16.99 6.20
C ASN A 495 9.42 -16.67 4.71
N GLN A 496 10.50 -16.07 4.21
CA GLN A 496 10.68 -15.69 2.79
C GLN A 496 9.44 -14.96 2.26
N CYS A 497 9.16 -13.83 2.91
CA CYS A 497 8.04 -12.93 2.64
C CYS A 497 8.54 -11.48 2.69
N TYR A 498 7.86 -10.57 2.01
CA TYR A 498 7.97 -9.15 2.36
C TYR A 498 7.44 -8.94 3.79
N VAL A 499 8.10 -8.09 4.56
CA VAL A 499 7.60 -7.63 5.87
C VAL A 499 7.52 -6.11 5.86
N VAL A 500 6.35 -5.60 6.23
CA VAL A 500 6.03 -4.17 6.27
C VAL A 500 5.73 -3.79 7.71
N CYS A 501 6.43 -2.80 8.25
CA CYS A 501 6.09 -2.19 9.53
C CYS A 501 5.79 -0.70 9.35
N VAL A 502 4.66 -0.23 9.88
CA VAL A 502 4.31 1.19 9.84
C VAL A 502 4.04 1.70 11.26
N SER A 503 4.83 2.68 11.66
CA SER A 503 4.84 3.30 12.99
C SER A 503 4.27 4.71 12.93
N PRO A 504 3.68 5.23 14.02
CA PRO A 504 3.53 6.67 14.19
C PRO A 504 4.90 7.36 14.10
N ALA A 505 4.90 8.62 13.69
CA ALA A 505 6.07 9.49 13.79
C ALA A 505 6.47 9.67 15.27
N ARG A 506 7.74 10.01 15.52
CA ARG A 506 8.27 10.17 16.87
C ARG A 506 7.73 11.45 17.52
N GLY A 507 6.71 11.29 18.37
CA GLY A 507 6.18 12.36 19.20
C GLY A 507 7.23 12.94 20.16
N SER A 508 7.06 14.23 20.50
CA SER A 508 7.96 14.99 21.39
C SER A 508 7.39 15.24 22.80
N GLY A 509 6.17 14.76 23.08
CA GLY A 509 5.47 14.96 24.34
C GLY A 509 5.67 13.84 25.38
N ALA A 510 5.04 14.00 26.54
CA ALA A 510 4.98 12.96 27.57
C ALA A 510 3.98 11.86 27.19
N GLY A 511 4.27 10.62 27.60
CA GLY A 511 3.47 9.43 27.28
C GLY A 511 4.25 8.41 26.47
N TYR A 512 3.57 7.65 25.61
CA TYR A 512 4.21 6.61 24.80
C TYR A 512 4.92 7.19 23.57
N ILE A 513 6.23 7.39 23.67
CA ILE A 513 7.05 7.91 22.57
C ILE A 513 7.37 6.78 21.57
N ALA A 514 6.73 6.84 20.41
CA ALA A 514 6.96 5.94 19.29
C ALA A 514 8.37 6.08 18.70
N TRP A 515 8.92 4.96 18.23
CA TRP A 515 10.24 4.88 17.61
C TRP A 515 10.24 5.56 16.23
N GLY A 516 9.18 5.42 15.45
CA GLY A 516 9.17 5.74 14.02
C GLY A 516 9.77 4.58 13.21
N HIS A 517 10.56 4.92 12.20
CA HIS A 517 11.26 4.01 11.30
C HIS A 517 10.33 3.05 10.53
N SER A 518 9.20 3.56 10.02
CA SER A 518 8.32 2.79 9.13
C SER A 518 9.13 2.23 7.95
N GLN A 519 9.11 0.90 7.80
CA GLN A 519 10.13 0.13 7.10
C GLN A 519 9.52 -0.97 6.23
N LEU A 520 10.10 -1.15 5.04
CA LEU A 520 9.83 -2.30 4.15
C LEU A 520 11.07 -3.19 4.08
N THR A 521 10.88 -4.48 4.31
CA THR A 521 11.92 -5.51 4.28
C THR A 521 11.60 -6.58 3.24
N SER A 522 12.57 -6.94 2.39
CA SER A 522 12.42 -7.94 1.33
C SER A 522 12.55 -9.38 1.85
N PRO A 523 12.09 -10.39 1.09
CA PRO A 523 12.28 -11.82 1.41
C PRO A 523 13.74 -12.26 1.63
N TRP A 524 14.72 -11.49 1.14
CA TRP A 524 16.16 -11.67 1.42
C TRP A 524 16.62 -11.02 2.74
N ALA A 525 15.69 -10.56 3.59
CA ALA A 525 15.95 -9.77 4.80
C ALA A 525 16.77 -8.49 4.56
N LYS A 526 16.65 -7.94 3.35
CA LYS A 526 17.20 -6.64 2.96
C LYS A 526 16.19 -5.54 3.28
N VAL A 527 16.60 -4.49 3.97
CA VAL A 527 15.79 -3.27 4.11
C VAL A 527 15.72 -2.57 2.74
N ILE A 528 14.51 -2.32 2.25
CA ILE A 528 14.24 -1.61 1.00
C ILE A 528 14.13 -0.11 1.26
N CYS A 529 13.40 0.27 2.31
CA CYS A 529 13.29 1.64 2.79
C CYS A 529 13.00 1.70 4.30
N ASP A 530 13.34 2.84 4.89
CA ASP A 530 13.09 3.27 6.27
C ASP A 530 12.76 4.78 6.18
N LEU A 531 11.71 5.24 6.87
CA LEU A 531 11.28 6.65 6.89
C LEU A 531 11.98 7.53 7.92
N GLY A 532 12.83 6.99 8.79
CA GLY A 532 13.42 7.73 9.90
C GLY A 532 12.36 8.11 10.94
N VAL A 533 12.48 9.27 11.58
CA VAL A 533 11.72 9.60 12.81
C VAL A 533 10.49 10.46 12.56
N ASP A 534 10.48 11.23 11.47
CA ASP A 534 9.54 12.32 11.20
C ASP A 534 8.26 11.86 10.49
N GLU A 535 7.23 12.71 10.44
CA GLU A 535 6.02 12.45 9.66
C GLU A 535 6.29 12.54 8.17
N ASN A 536 6.09 11.43 7.44
CA ASN A 536 6.40 11.32 6.02
C ASN A 536 5.73 10.08 5.39
N ILE A 537 5.77 9.98 4.06
CA ILE A 537 5.26 8.85 3.29
C ILE A 537 6.31 8.37 2.29
N ILE A 538 6.45 7.05 2.16
CA ILE A 538 7.29 6.44 1.11
C ILE A 538 6.49 5.41 0.33
N VAL A 539 6.73 5.35 -0.98
CA VAL A 539 6.14 4.37 -1.89
C VAL A 539 7.24 3.49 -2.45
N ALA A 540 7.02 2.18 -2.42
CA ALA A 540 7.92 1.18 -2.96
C ALA A 540 7.17 0.22 -3.90
N ASP A 541 7.85 -0.21 -4.96
CA ASP A 541 7.37 -1.28 -5.84
C ASP A 541 7.62 -2.64 -5.16
N ILE A 542 6.57 -3.48 -5.13
CA ILE A 542 6.62 -4.85 -4.60
C ILE A 542 6.74 -5.82 -5.77
N ASP A 543 7.70 -6.75 -5.72
CA ASP A 543 7.99 -7.69 -6.80
C ASP A 543 7.80 -9.14 -6.31
N LEU A 544 6.64 -9.75 -6.59
CA LEU A 544 6.36 -11.11 -6.14
C LEU A 544 7.26 -12.19 -6.78
N SER A 545 8.09 -11.85 -7.79
CA SER A 545 9.09 -12.79 -8.30
C SER A 545 10.25 -12.97 -7.32
N GLU A 546 10.61 -11.95 -6.54
CA GLU A 546 11.62 -12.05 -5.49
C GLU A 546 11.22 -13.12 -4.47
N VAL A 547 9.95 -13.11 -4.04
CA VAL A 547 9.37 -14.10 -3.12
C VAL A 547 9.54 -15.52 -3.67
N GLU A 548 9.13 -15.75 -4.91
CA GLU A 548 9.19 -17.08 -5.52
C GLU A 548 10.61 -17.54 -5.84
N ASP A 549 11.51 -16.64 -6.25
CA ASP A 549 12.90 -16.99 -6.55
C ASP A 549 13.72 -17.25 -5.28
N VAL A 550 13.48 -16.51 -4.18
CA VAL A 550 14.04 -16.84 -2.85
C VAL A 550 13.60 -18.24 -2.40
N ARG A 551 12.31 -18.55 -2.56
CA ARG A 551 11.73 -19.86 -2.19
C ARG A 551 12.24 -21.02 -3.06
N LYS A 552 12.64 -20.76 -4.31
CA LYS A 552 13.31 -21.75 -5.19
C LYS A 552 14.78 -21.92 -4.83
N GLN A 553 15.51 -20.83 -4.62
CA GLN A 553 16.96 -20.83 -4.38
C GLN A 553 17.34 -21.42 -3.03
N ILE A 554 16.56 -21.12 -1.97
CA ILE A 554 16.75 -21.68 -0.63
C ILE A 554 15.43 -22.31 -0.17
N PRO A 555 15.15 -23.60 -0.49
CA PRO A 555 13.82 -24.20 -0.30
C PRO A 555 13.54 -24.65 1.15
N ILE A 556 13.80 -23.79 2.15
CA ILE A 556 13.72 -24.11 3.60
C ILE A 556 12.38 -24.73 4.01
N SER A 557 11.29 -24.31 3.38
CA SER A 557 9.93 -24.81 3.65
C SER A 557 9.75 -26.29 3.29
N LYS A 558 10.55 -26.83 2.36
CA LYS A 558 10.60 -28.27 2.02
C LYS A 558 11.63 -29.04 2.86
N GLN A 559 12.36 -28.35 3.75
CA GLN A 559 13.45 -28.89 4.57
C GLN A 559 13.11 -28.88 6.07
N ARG A 560 11.95 -28.33 6.47
CA ARG A 560 11.43 -28.42 7.85
C ARG A 560 11.16 -29.89 8.21
N ARG A 561 11.58 -30.31 9.40
CA ARG A 561 11.35 -31.66 9.94
C ARG A 561 10.01 -31.72 10.68
N THR A 562 8.91 -31.68 9.94
CA THR A 562 7.55 -31.78 10.49
C THR A 562 7.22 -33.14 11.11
N ASP A 563 8.11 -34.12 10.95
CA ASP A 563 8.17 -35.39 11.67
C ASP A 563 8.78 -35.27 13.08
N ILE A 564 9.39 -34.13 13.42
CA ILE A 564 10.00 -33.83 14.74
C ILE A 564 9.32 -32.62 15.40
N TYR A 565 9.06 -31.55 14.64
CA TYR A 565 8.46 -30.31 15.13
C TYR A 565 7.63 -29.63 14.04
N ASP A 566 6.45 -29.11 14.39
CA ASP A 566 5.66 -28.28 13.48
C ASP A 566 4.91 -27.17 14.21
N THR A 567 4.39 -26.21 13.44
CA THR A 567 3.67 -25.03 13.89
C THR A 567 2.28 -25.13 13.29
N ILE A 568 1.30 -25.52 14.12
CA ILE A 568 -0.05 -25.92 13.69
C ILE A 568 -1.07 -24.94 14.27
N LEU A 569 -1.97 -24.42 13.43
CA LEU A 569 -3.10 -23.62 13.87
C LEU A 569 -4.11 -24.53 14.58
N GLN A 570 -4.41 -24.24 15.85
CA GLN A 570 -5.48 -24.89 16.58
C GLN A 570 -6.81 -24.18 16.29
N ASN A 571 -7.60 -24.73 15.37
CA ASN A 571 -9.01 -24.36 15.25
C ASN A 571 -9.74 -24.81 16.52
N LYS A 572 -10.54 -23.92 17.11
CA LYS A 572 -11.40 -24.18 18.28
C LYS A 572 -12.86 -23.91 17.94
#